data_AF-A0A957AS12-F1
#
_entry.id   AF-A0A957AS12-F1
#
_cell.length_a   1.000
_cell.length_b   1.000
_cell.length_c   1.000
_cell.angle_alpha   90.00
_cell.angle_beta   90.00
_cell.angle_gamma   90.00
#
_symmetry.space_group_name_H-M   'P 1'
#
loop_
_entity.id
_entity.type
_entity.pdbx_description
1 polymer ?
#
loop_
_entity_poly.entity_id
_entity_poly.type
_entity_poly.pdbx_seq_one_letter_code
_entity_poly.pdbx_strand_id
1 'polypeptide(L)'
;MTLTTFSDRLISVIDDLEPGGSLEAKVSQLAESEIRRRLARYQLVDRRMRTKYGMSLKEFEEQGVVEKLGFTFEVESDHHDWDLAVDGIATMTKRLKTLQMVQ
;
A
#
# COMPACT_ATOMS: atom_id res chain seq x y z
N MET A 1 -14.89 15.52 -23.07
CA MET A 1 -15.16 15.53 -21.63
C MET A 1 -16.16 14.41 -21.35
N THR A 2 -15.73 13.30 -20.76
CA THR A 2 -16.61 12.19 -20.41
C THR A 2 -17.38 12.54 -19.14
N LEU A 3 -18.71 12.53 -19.19
CA LEU A 3 -19.55 12.62 -18.00
C LEU A 3 -19.53 11.25 -17.32
N THR A 4 -18.85 11.16 -16.17
CA THR A 4 -18.93 9.98 -15.31
C THR A 4 -20.11 10.17 -14.37
N THR A 5 -21.16 9.38 -14.56
CA THR A 5 -22.33 9.38 -13.67
C THR A 5 -22.26 8.20 -12.70
N PHE A 6 -22.57 8.44 -11.43
CA PHE A 6 -22.69 7.40 -10.42
C PHE A 6 -24.17 7.17 -10.11
N SER A 7 -24.55 5.92 -9.85
CA SER A 7 -25.91 5.59 -9.43
C SER A 7 -26.24 6.19 -8.06
N ASP A 8 -27.51 6.55 -7.80
CA ASP A 8 -27.96 7.09 -6.50
C ASP A 8 -27.61 6.19 -5.32
N ARG A 9 -27.70 4.86 -5.50
CA ARG A 9 -27.29 3.88 -4.48
C ARG A 9 -25.83 4.07 -4.06
N LEU A 10 -24.94 4.33 -5.02
CA LEU A 10 -23.51 4.50 -4.75
C LEU A 10 -23.23 5.86 -4.11
N ILE A 11 -23.93 6.92 -4.55
CA ILE A 11 -23.82 8.24 -3.92
C ILE A 11 -24.24 8.16 -2.44
N SER A 12 -25.36 7.48 -2.14
CA SER A 12 -25.81 7.27 -0.75
C SER A 12 -24.74 6.60 0.12
N VAL A 13 -24.07 5.56 -0.37
CA VAL A 13 -23.01 4.88 0.40
C VAL A 13 -21.78 5.79 0.57
N ILE A 14 -21.42 6.57 -0.45
CA ILE A 14 -20.31 7.53 -0.35
C ILE A 14 -20.64 8.63 0.67
N ASP A 15 -21.89 9.09 0.70
CA ASP A 15 -22.35 10.10 1.66
C ASP A 15 -22.28 9.60 3.11
N ASP A 16 -22.57 8.31 3.33
CA ASP A 16 -22.45 7.68 4.65
C ASP A 16 -20.98 7.53 5.11
N LEU A 17 -20.06 7.31 4.17
CA LEU A 17 -18.64 7.12 4.47
C LEU A 17 -17.88 8.45 4.64
N GLU A 18 -18.16 9.44 3.80
CA GLU A 18 -17.55 10.77 3.82
C GLU A 18 -18.64 11.85 3.76
N PRO A 19 -19.04 12.42 4.91
CA PRO A 19 -20.10 13.43 4.95
C PRO A 19 -19.60 14.80 4.45
N GLY A 20 -20.46 15.50 3.70
CA GLY A 20 -20.22 16.87 3.23
C GLY A 20 -19.28 17.01 2.02
N GLY A 21 -19.26 18.20 1.40
CA GLY A 21 -18.43 18.48 0.22
C GLY A 21 -19.00 17.93 -1.11
N SER A 22 -18.24 18.13 -2.19
CA SER A 22 -18.59 17.62 -3.52
C SER A 22 -18.33 16.12 -3.63
N LEU A 23 -19.02 15.44 -4.56
CA LEU A 23 -18.78 14.02 -4.83
C LEU A 23 -17.31 13.73 -5.18
N GLU A 24 -16.65 14.62 -5.92
CA GLU A 24 -15.23 14.49 -6.24
C GLU A 24 -14.33 14.58 -5.00
N ALA A 25 -14.64 15.49 -4.07
CA ALA A 25 -13.91 15.61 -2.81
C ALA A 25 -14.04 14.33 -1.97
N LYS A 26 -15.27 13.80 -1.85
CA LYS A 26 -15.54 12.55 -1.13
C LYS A 26 -14.80 11.36 -1.74
N VAL A 27 -14.88 11.19 -3.06
CA VAL A 27 -14.20 10.10 -3.77
C VAL A 27 -12.69 10.23 -3.62
N SER A 28 -12.14 11.44 -3.69
CA SER A 28 -10.71 11.70 -3.48
C SER A 28 -10.27 11.33 -2.07
N GLN A 29 -11.04 11.71 -1.04
CA GLN A 29 -10.75 11.36 0.35
C GLN A 29 -10.83 9.85 0.60
N LEU A 30 -11.85 9.17 0.04
CA LEU A 30 -11.96 7.71 0.11
C LEU A 30 -10.76 7.01 -0.55
N ALA A 31 -10.34 7.50 -1.72
CA ALA A 31 -9.18 6.97 -2.43
C ALA A 31 -7.89 7.19 -1.64
N GLU A 32 -7.69 8.38 -1.09
CA GLU A 32 -6.55 8.71 -0.23
C GLU A 32 -6.51 7.79 1.01
N SER A 33 -7.64 7.64 1.69
CA SER A 33 -7.78 6.77 2.85
C SER A 33 -7.45 5.31 2.52
N GLU A 34 -7.86 4.80 1.36
CA GLU A 34 -7.51 3.43 0.94
C GLU A 34 -6.02 3.28 0.60
N ILE A 35 -5.43 4.27 -0.07
CA ILE A 35 -3.98 4.28 -0.37
C ILE A 35 -3.19 4.26 0.94
N ARG A 36 -3.58 5.09 1.92
CA ARG A 36 -2.94 5.15 3.25
C ARG A 36 -3.09 3.83 4.01
N ARG A 37 -4.27 3.19 3.98
CA ARG A 37 -4.48 1.86 4.58
C ARG A 37 -3.57 0.80 3.97
N ARG A 38 -3.45 0.76 2.63
CA ARG A 38 -2.54 -0.17 1.93
C ARG A 38 -1.08 0.09 2.28
N LEU A 39 -0.67 1.36 2.25
CA LEU A 39 0.68 1.77 2.62
C LEU A 39 1.03 1.32 4.04
N ALA A 40 0.13 1.52 5.01
CA ALA A 40 0.34 1.11 6.40
C ALA A 40 0.51 -0.41 6.54
N ARG A 41 -0.24 -1.22 5.76
CA ARG A 41 -0.08 -2.69 5.74
C ARG A 41 1.28 -3.11 5.23
N TYR A 42 1.73 -2.56 4.10
CA TYR A 42 3.06 -2.88 3.56
C TYR A 42 4.18 -2.43 4.49
N GLN A 43 4.08 -1.23 5.06
CA GLN A 43 5.04 -0.75 6.06
C GLN A 43 5.09 -1.65 7.31
N LEU A 44 3.98 -2.27 7.71
CA LEU A 44 3.97 -3.22 8.81
C LEU A 44 4.76 -4.49 8.47
N VAL A 45 4.60 -5.03 7.26
CA VAL A 45 5.40 -6.18 6.78
C VAL A 45 6.87 -5.83 6.76
N ASP A 46 7.26 -4.72 6.13
CA ASP A 46 8.65 -4.26 6.07
C ASP A 46 9.27 -4.10 7.47
N ARG A 47 8.56 -3.47 8.42
CA ARG A 47 9.03 -3.35 9.81
C ARG A 47 9.20 -4.71 10.49
N ARG A 48 8.27 -5.65 10.28
CA ARG A 48 8.34 -7.00 10.87
C ARG A 48 9.56 -7.75 10.35
N MET A 49 9.81 -7.70 9.04
CA MET A 49 10.94 -8.38 8.43
C MET A 49 12.28 -7.75 8.83
N ARG A 50 12.36 -6.42 8.86
CA ARG A 50 13.53 -5.71 9.43
C ARG A 50 13.82 -6.12 10.86
N THR A 51 12.76 -6.31 11.67
CA THR A 51 12.91 -6.77 13.06
C THR A 51 13.36 -8.23 13.12
N LYS A 52 12.81 -9.11 12.27
CA LYS A 52 13.13 -10.55 12.22
C LYS A 52 14.58 -10.80 11.81
N TYR A 53 15.04 -10.11 10.76
CA TYR A 53 16.35 -10.34 10.15
C TYR A 53 17.42 -9.35 10.61
N GLY A 54 17.05 -8.26 11.28
CA GLY A 54 17.99 -7.25 11.78
C GLY A 54 18.66 -6.42 10.68
N MET A 55 18.09 -6.39 9.47
CA MET A 55 18.64 -5.71 8.30
C MET A 55 17.52 -5.23 7.37
N SER A 56 17.85 -4.49 6.31
CA SER A 56 16.93 -4.14 5.23
C SER A 56 16.78 -5.27 4.19
N LEU A 57 15.74 -5.21 3.35
CA LEU A 57 15.54 -6.18 2.26
C LEU A 57 16.76 -6.20 1.32
N LYS A 58 17.27 -5.03 0.96
CA LYS A 58 18.45 -4.91 0.10
C LYS A 58 19.66 -5.63 0.70
N GLU A 59 19.94 -5.41 1.98
CA GLU A 59 21.04 -6.10 2.67
C GLU A 59 20.79 -7.61 2.76
N PHE A 60 19.54 -8.03 2.99
CA PHE A 60 19.14 -9.43 3.02
C PHE A 60 19.42 -10.13 1.67
N GLU A 61 19.12 -9.47 0.56
CA GLU A 61 19.39 -9.95 -0.80
C GLU A 61 20.87 -9.94 -1.14
N GLU A 62 21.58 -8.84 -0.89
CA GLU A 62 23.03 -8.70 -1.14
C GLU A 62 23.85 -9.71 -0.33
N GLN A 63 23.38 -10.09 0.87
CA GLN A 63 24.02 -11.09 1.70
C GLN A 63 23.62 -12.53 1.34
N GLY A 64 22.68 -12.76 0.42
CA GLY A 64 22.22 -14.09 0.05
C GLY A 64 21.63 -14.86 1.24
N VAL A 65 20.84 -14.20 2.09
CA VAL A 65 20.35 -14.79 3.35
C VAL A 65 19.49 -16.04 3.12
N VAL A 66 18.72 -16.09 2.02
CA VAL A 66 17.94 -17.28 1.63
C VAL A 66 18.83 -18.52 1.51
N GLU A 67 19.94 -18.39 0.78
CA GLU A 67 20.90 -19.48 0.60
C GLU A 67 21.62 -19.82 1.91
N LYS A 68 22.07 -18.80 2.66
CA LYS A 68 22.75 -19.00 3.95
C LYS A 68 21.89 -19.73 4.98
N LEU A 69 20.58 -19.55 4.93
CA LEU A 69 19.61 -20.22 5.79
C LEU A 69 19.04 -21.50 5.14
N GLY A 70 19.63 -21.96 4.05
CA GLY A 70 19.38 -23.28 3.48
C GLY A 70 18.10 -23.42 2.67
N PHE A 71 17.61 -22.33 2.04
CA PHE A 71 16.42 -22.36 1.17
C PHE A 71 15.19 -22.95 1.87
N THR A 72 15.01 -22.66 3.15
CA THR A 72 13.81 -23.11 3.84
C THR A 72 12.60 -22.37 3.27
N PHE A 73 11.48 -23.08 3.15
CA PHE A 73 10.22 -22.51 2.68
C PHE A 73 9.83 -21.24 3.44
N GLU A 74 10.11 -21.19 4.75
CA GLU A 74 9.86 -20.01 5.59
C GLU A 74 10.66 -18.79 5.12
N VAL A 75 11.97 -18.95 4.88
CA VAL A 75 12.85 -17.83 4.50
C VAL A 75 12.55 -17.36 3.07
N GLU A 76 12.21 -18.28 2.16
CA GLU A 76 11.75 -17.93 0.81
C GLU A 76 10.42 -17.18 0.83
N SER A 77 9.46 -17.64 1.65
CA SER A 77 8.17 -16.97 1.81
C SER A 77 8.33 -15.58 2.39
N ASP A 78 9.18 -15.43 3.41
CA ASP A 78 9.49 -14.14 4.00
C ASP A 78 10.11 -13.17 2.98
N HIS A 79 11.06 -13.66 2.17
CA HIS A 79 11.67 -12.85 1.12
C HIS A 79 10.62 -12.35 0.12
N HIS A 80 9.77 -13.25 -0.36
CA HIS A 80 8.71 -12.91 -1.31
C HIS A 80 7.71 -11.89 -0.75
N ASP A 81 7.23 -12.11 0.48
CA ASP A 81 6.30 -11.21 1.16
C ASP A 81 6.94 -9.83 1.42
N TRP A 82 8.24 -9.81 1.75
CA TRP A 82 8.96 -8.57 2.00
C TRP A 82 9.20 -7.76 0.73
N ASP A 83 9.63 -8.42 -0.35
CA ASP A 83 9.80 -7.81 -1.68
C ASP A 83 8.51 -7.15 -2.16
N LEU A 84 7.42 -7.91 -2.13
CA LEU A 84 6.09 -7.40 -2.46
C LEU A 84 5.69 -6.19 -1.60
N ALA A 85 6.05 -6.20 -0.32
CA ALA A 85 5.77 -5.08 0.57
C ALA A 85 6.59 -3.83 0.23
N VAL A 86 7.88 -3.97 -0.07
CA VAL A 86 8.74 -2.83 -0.44
C VAL A 86 8.26 -2.19 -1.74
N ASP A 87 7.91 -3.00 -2.74
CA ASP A 87 7.31 -2.52 -4.00
C ASP A 87 5.94 -1.87 -3.79
N GLY A 88 5.13 -2.47 -2.91
CA GLY A 88 3.85 -1.92 -2.47
C GLY A 88 3.98 -0.54 -1.83
N ILE A 89 4.99 -0.33 -0.98
CA ILE A 89 5.30 0.97 -0.36
C ILE A 89 5.63 2.00 -1.43
N ALA A 90 6.52 1.68 -2.36
CA ALA A 90 6.93 2.60 -3.43
C ALA A 90 5.73 3.00 -4.30
N THR A 91 4.90 2.02 -4.68
CA THR A 91 3.71 2.24 -5.51
C THR A 91 2.66 3.09 -4.80
N MET A 92 2.32 2.78 -3.54
CA MET A 92 1.31 3.55 -2.79
C MET A 92 1.79 4.98 -2.50
N THR A 93 3.08 5.16 -2.19
CA THR A 93 3.67 6.49 -1.99
C THR A 93 3.56 7.34 -3.25
N LYS A 94 3.85 6.77 -4.43
CA LYS A 94 3.70 7.46 -5.72
C LYS A 94 2.25 7.87 -5.97
N ARG A 95 1.29 6.97 -5.74
CA ARG A 95 -0.15 7.25 -5.92
C ARG A 95 -0.65 8.33 -4.97
N LEU A 96 -0.23 8.30 -3.71
CA LEU A 96 -0.59 9.32 -2.72
C LEU A 96 -0.10 10.70 -3.16
N LYS A 97 1.16 10.80 -3.60
CA LYS A 97 1.70 12.05 -4.16
C LYS A 97 0.91 12.53 -5.37
N THR A 98 0.58 11.64 -6.31
CA THR A 98 -0.24 11.99 -7.48
C THR A 98 -1.59 12.57 -7.07
N LEU A 99 -2.26 11.98 -6.09
CA LEU A 99 -3.57 12.44 -5.64
C LEU A 99 -3.51 13.78 -4.90
N GLN A 100 -2.43 14.03 -4.15
CA GLN A 100 -2.23 15.27 -3.39
C GLN A 100 -1.73 16.45 -4.24
N MET A 101 -1.08 16.19 -5.40
CA MET A 101 -0.68 17.26 -6.34
C MET A 101 -1.87 17.88 -7.10
N VAL A 102 -3.05 17.28 -7.02
CA VAL A 102 -4.27 17.70 -7.75
C VAL A 102 -5.24 18.47 -6.84
N GLN A 103 -4.90 18.68 -5.56
CA GLN A 103 -5.68 19.47 -4.61
C GLN A 103 -5.23 20.93 -4.54
#